data_AF-A0AA97MX77-F1
#
_entry.id   AF-A0AA97MX77-F1
#
_cell.length_a   1.000
_cell.length_b   1.000
_cell.length_c   1.000
_cell.angle_alpha   90.00
_cell.angle_beta   90.00
_cell.angle_gamma   90.00
#
_symmetry.space_group_name_H-M   'P 1'
#
loop_
_entity.id
_entity.type
_entity.pdbx_description
1 polymer ?
#
loop_
_entity_poly.entity_id
_entity_poly.type
_entity_poly.pdbx_seq_one_letter_code
_entity_poly.pdbx_strand_id
1 'polypeptide(L)' 'MSCYSPCRPCQPCGPTPLANSCNEPCVRQCQDSTVIIEPSPVVVTLPGPILSSFPQNT' A
#
# COMPACT_ATOMS: atom_id res chain seq x y z
N MET A 1 4.23 -1.74 -10.58
CA MET A 1 3.58 -1.70 -11.92
C MET A 1 2.10 -1.99 -11.72
N SER A 2 1.22 -1.11 -12.18
CA SER A 2 -0.21 -1.21 -11.86
C SER A 2 -0.96 -2.08 -12.87
N CYS A 3 -1.88 -2.92 -12.39
CA CYS A 3 -2.66 -3.88 -13.17
C CYS A 3 -3.86 -3.22 -13.89
N TYR A 4 -3.65 -2.09 -14.58
CA TYR A 4 -4.72 -1.31 -15.21
C TYR A 4 -5.12 -1.76 -16.63
N SER A 5 -4.64 -2.91 -17.11
CA SER A 5 -5.07 -3.40 -18.42
C SER A 5 -6.53 -3.86 -18.33
N PRO A 6 -7.47 -3.31 -19.13
CA PRO A 6 -8.84 -3.79 -19.15
C PRO A 6 -8.85 -5.29 -19.50
N CYS A 7 -9.73 -6.06 -18.83
CA CYS A 7 -9.98 -7.45 -19.22
C CYS A 7 -10.34 -7.46 -20.70
N ARG A 8 -9.48 -8.07 -21.53
CA ARG A 8 -9.83 -8.30 -22.93
C ARG A 8 -11.05 -9.22 -22.95
N PRO A 9 -12.08 -8.94 -23.77
CA PRO A 9 -13.19 -9.86 -23.93
C PRO A 9 -12.63 -11.24 -24.27
N CYS A 10 -13.18 -12.30 -23.65
CA CYS A 10 -12.75 -13.66 -23.96
C CYS A 10 -12.89 -13.88 -25.46
N GLN A 11 -12.01 -14.71 -26.04
CA GLN A 11 -12.12 -15.08 -27.46
C GLN A 11 -13.56 -15.53 -27.74
N PRO A 12 -14.20 -15.04 -28.82
CA PRO A 12 -15.58 -15.38 -29.10
C PRO A 12 -15.73 -16.89 -29.20
N CYS A 13 -16.58 -17.45 -28.32
CA CYS A 13 -16.96 -18.85 -28.35
C CYS A 13 -17.95 -19.06 -29.51
N GLY A 14 -17.44 -19.08 -30.75
CA GLY A 14 -18.19 -19.53 -31.92
C GLY A 14 -18.71 -18.43 -32.87
N PRO A 15 -19.35 -18.82 -33.98
CA PRO A 15 -19.67 -17.93 -35.09
C PRO A 15 -21.12 -17.41 -35.03
N THR A 16 -21.46 -16.44 -34.17
CA THR A 16 -22.69 -15.60 -34.32
C THR A 16 -22.75 -14.46 -33.30
N PRO A 17 -23.40 -13.31 -33.59
CA PRO A 17 -23.46 -12.16 -32.69
C PRO A 17 -24.68 -12.29 -31.78
N LEU A 18 -24.63 -13.17 -30.79
CA LEU A 18 -25.60 -13.19 -29.70
C LEU A 18 -24.84 -12.82 -28.43
N ALA A 19 -24.94 -11.54 -28.04
CA ALA A 19 -24.39 -10.95 -26.81
C ALA A 19 -23.27 -11.77 -26.15
N ASN A 20 -22.02 -11.54 -26.57
CA ASN A 20 -20.83 -12.20 -26.02
C ASN A 20 -20.56 -11.74 -24.58
N SER A 21 -21.48 -12.00 -23.65
CA SER A 21 -21.20 -11.91 -22.22
C SER A 21 -20.63 -13.25 -21.79
N CYS A 22 -19.32 -13.32 -21.68
CA CYS A 22 -18.66 -14.46 -21.05
C CYS A 22 -18.99 -14.38 -19.55
N ASN A 23 -19.72 -15.37 -19.04
CA ASN A 23 -20.07 -15.48 -17.62
C ASN A 23 -18.92 -16.07 -16.79
N GLU A 24 -17.80 -16.42 -17.43
CA GLU A 24 -16.61 -16.91 -16.76
C GLU A 24 -15.90 -15.76 -16.03
N PRO A 25 -15.47 -15.98 -14.78
CA PRO A 25 -14.84 -14.92 -14.00
C PRO A 25 -13.48 -14.54 -14.62
N CYS A 26 -13.34 -13.29 -15.07
CA CYS A 26 -12.06 -12.72 -15.49
C CYS A 26 -11.21 -12.41 -14.25
N VAL A 27 -10.60 -13.44 -13.65
CA VAL A 27 -9.64 -13.26 -12.55
C VAL A 27 -8.24 -13.20 -13.14
N ARG A 28 -7.46 -12.18 -12.75
CA ARG A 28 -6.02 -12.14 -13.03
C ARG A 28 -5.25 -12.06 -11.74
N GLN A 29 -4.20 -12.87 -11.65
CA GLN A 29 -3.20 -12.74 -10.62
C GLN A 29 -2.28 -11.57 -11.00
N CYS A 30 -2.29 -10.53 -10.18
CA CYS A 30 -1.40 -9.38 -10.32
C CYS A 30 -0.23 -9.51 -9.36
N GLN A 31 0.83 -8.75 -9.62
CA GLN A 31 1.92 -8.61 -8.65
C GLN A 31 1.41 -7.89 -7.40
N ASP A 32 2.06 -8.16 -6.27
CA ASP A 32 1.76 -7.50 -5.01
C ASP A 32 1.91 -5.98 -5.14
N SER A 33 0.96 -5.23 -4.60
CA SER A 33 1.06 -3.78 -4.49
C SER A 33 1.87 -3.40 -3.27
N THR A 34 2.88 -2.56 -3.44
CA THR A 34 3.58 -1.92 -2.31
C THR A 34 2.92 -0.58 -1.99
N VAL A 35 2.50 -0.39 -0.73
CA VAL A 35 2.00 0.89 -0.21
C VAL A 35 2.97 1.37 0.86
N ILE A 36 3.38 2.63 0.78
CA ILE A 36 4.19 3.29 1.80
C ILE A 36 3.29 4.23 2.57
N ILE A 37 3.29 4.11 3.90
CA ILE A 37 2.57 5.01 4.80
C ILE A 37 3.60 5.98 5.39
N GLU A 38 3.44 7.27 5.11
CA GLU A 38 4.30 8.32 5.67
C GLU A 38 3.55 9.06 6.79
N PRO A 39 3.83 8.76 8.07
CA PRO A 39 3.24 9.49 9.17
C PRO A 39 3.86 10.89 9.31
N SER A 40 3.13 11.80 9.96
CA SER A 40 3.68 13.13 10.30
C SER A 40 4.86 13.02 11.27
N PRO A 41 5.88 13.91 11.16
CA PRO A 41 7.02 13.90 12.07
C PRO A 41 6.59 14.25 13.50
N VAL A 42 7.18 13.57 14.48
CA VAL A 42 6.96 13.81 15.91
C VAL A 42 8.20 14.50 16.50
N VAL A 43 7.99 15.65 17.14
CA VAL A 43 9.04 16.35 17.87
C VAL A 43 9.07 15.85 19.31
N VAL A 44 10.24 15.42 19.78
CA VAL A 44 10.46 15.00 21.16
C VAL A 44 11.36 16.02 21.86
N THR A 45 10.88 16.60 22.96
CA THR A 45 11.69 17.46 23.83
C THR A 45 12.18 16.63 25.00
N LEU A 46 13.50 16.52 25.16
CA LEU A 46 14.11 15.89 26.32
C LEU A 46 14.33 16.93 27.42
N PRO A 47 13.98 16.63 28.69
CA PRO A 47 14.32 17.52 29.79
C PRO A 47 15.85 17.66 29.90
N GLY A 48 16.32 18.87 30.19
CA GLY A 48 17.75 19.13 30.36
C GLY A 48 18.38 18.31 31.50
N PRO A 49 19.71 18.15 31.50
CA PRO A 49 20.41 17.43 32.56
C PRO A 49 20.20 18.12 33.91
N ILE A 50 19.84 17.35 34.93
CA ILE A 50 19.79 17.85 36.31
C ILE A 50 21.22 17.86 36.85
N LEU A 51 21.78 19.06 37.05
CA LEU A 51 23.06 19.23 37.72
C LEU A 51 22.83 19.37 39.23
N SER A 52 23.12 18.31 39.99
CA SER A 52 23.12 18.35 41.45
C SER A 52 24.53 18.60 41.96
N SER A 53 24.75 19.74 42.63
CA SER A 53 25.99 20.01 43.36
C SER A 53 25.81 19.63 44.83
N PHE A 54 26.68 18.75 45.34
CA PHE A 54 26.74 18.44 46.77
C PHE A 54 27.79 19.35 47.43
N PRO A 55 27.44 20.12 48.49
CA PRO A 55 28.43 20.93 49.18
C PRO A 55 29.47 20.01 49.85
N GLN A 56 30.76 20.21 49.55
CA GLN A 56 31.83 19.58 50.30
C GLN A 56 31.98 20.32 51.64
N ASN A 57 31.68 19.64 52.73
CA ASN A 57 32.04 20.08 54.07
C ASN A 57 33.44 19.52 54.36
N THR A 58 34.46 20.38 54.33
CA THR A 58 35.83 20.07 54.76
C THR A 58 36.08 20.59 56.16
#